data_AF-A0A366H3F6-F1
#
_entry.id   AF-A0A366H3F6-F1
#
_cell.length_a   1.000
_cell.length_b   1.000
_cell.length_c   1.000
_cell.angle_alpha   90.00
_cell.angle_beta   90.00
_cell.angle_gamma   90.00
#
_symmetry.space_group_name_H-M   'P 1'
#
loop_
_entity.id
_entity.type
_entity.pdbx_description
1 polymer ?
#
loop_
_entity_poly.entity_id
_entity_poly.type
_entity_poly.pdbx_seq_one_letter_code
_entity_poly.pdbx_strand_id
1 'polypeptide(L)'
;MQAAMTYLYGTVGLRLLTACVAMLLATPAASGVEAERKTEWVIKTFQFPLELDDMAYSASGLPSSLDGMPAPSASRTEWEAYLKRSNDAVLPILKTQGIPMYPGTAALFDSKTGTLSVRGTQPWVDLIEAYSDQLVSMAPRHLELSLEVLEVSEERIGPLLEEASILANHTELLARLKEPGQAKVAAQPLRRLRLETVSGQRARAEEGVTLSDEASTGRGIGRSEGLRFEARPVLLADGTTIELEYDFEYGPAAEAGKAWQGSRSSGVVLRSSVLLPDGATKILGAWRASGAEDGSGNKVRIAFLRTRAVLLVHDINPLVETKLRELVGAPPVGKPREVVPRRELPHGMEQRVFAVPRNFLQGGGVSFDRGELAYATKSSKPVEPADPFAPSVSPDAGSVDFLSRDDDRPLHRAKIAFPEGSSASYVPKDSTLWIVNNAEGIKRVAEFVEEMWRQIPRTLVCRVEVIEAETSLMQAVADATSGIGSHGRGKEILERMVKNQQARVVERHRLETLNDKPCELYSLNPLTGAFEVEMRAVLGPNERMMDLEVTLRQGKGTGMQVGSNTRLAMGEPRMVALWNPSDEGDGKKEISRAVFVTADLVPIEQPVKTKIEAKQGTMTHE
;
A
#
# COMPACT_ATOMS: atom_id res chain seq x y z
N MET A 1 -33.70 -33.46 -18.45
CA MET A 1 -32.58 -32.61 -18.91
C MET A 1 -32.41 -31.34 -18.05
N GLN A 2 -33.49 -30.69 -17.58
CA GLN A 2 -33.41 -29.56 -16.62
C GLN A 2 -32.93 -29.92 -15.20
N ALA A 3 -33.18 -31.14 -14.70
CA ALA A 3 -32.72 -31.56 -13.38
C ALA A 3 -31.21 -31.91 -13.31
N ALA A 4 -30.57 -32.18 -14.45
CA ALA A 4 -29.14 -32.49 -14.52
C ALA A 4 -28.25 -31.23 -14.58
N MET A 5 -28.82 -30.08 -14.96
CA MET A 5 -28.08 -28.81 -14.98
C MET A 5 -28.01 -28.16 -13.59
N THR A 6 -29.03 -28.30 -12.75
CA THR A 6 -29.02 -27.71 -11.40
C THR A 6 -27.95 -28.33 -10.47
N TYR A 7 -27.50 -29.56 -10.75
CA TYR A 7 -26.44 -30.24 -9.99
C TYR A 7 -25.01 -29.81 -10.40
N LEU A 8 -24.82 -29.27 -11.62
CA LEU A 8 -23.50 -28.84 -12.11
C LEU A 8 -23.13 -27.40 -11.69
N TYR A 9 -24.12 -26.52 -11.45
CA TYR A 9 -23.86 -25.11 -11.15
C TYR A 9 -23.73 -24.77 -9.66
N GLY A 10 -24.27 -25.61 -8.77
CA GLY A 10 -24.01 -25.49 -7.33
C GLY A 10 -22.59 -25.92 -6.92
N THR A 11 -21.91 -26.70 -7.76
CA THR A 11 -20.59 -27.26 -7.45
C THR A 11 -19.42 -26.41 -7.94
N VAL A 12 -19.58 -25.54 -8.95
CA VAL A 12 -18.44 -24.74 -9.49
C VAL A 12 -18.26 -23.41 -8.74
N GLY A 13 -19.35 -22.69 -8.44
CA GLY A 13 -19.28 -21.44 -7.66
C GLY A 13 -18.92 -21.67 -6.19
N LEU A 14 -19.44 -22.75 -5.59
CA LEU A 14 -19.07 -23.15 -4.23
C LEU A 14 -17.63 -23.69 -4.19
N ARG A 15 -17.12 -24.32 -5.26
CA ARG A 15 -15.72 -24.79 -5.30
C ARG A 15 -14.71 -23.65 -5.48
N LEU A 16 -15.02 -22.53 -6.13
CA LEU A 16 -14.09 -21.40 -6.17
C LEU A 16 -14.00 -20.66 -4.84
N LEU A 17 -15.13 -20.46 -4.14
CA LEU A 17 -15.12 -19.84 -2.82
C LEU A 17 -14.57 -20.80 -1.74
N THR A 18 -14.85 -22.09 -1.85
CA THR A 18 -14.25 -23.11 -0.96
C THR A 18 -12.78 -23.36 -1.30
N ALA A 19 -12.31 -23.18 -2.54
CA ALA A 19 -10.89 -23.25 -2.88
C ALA A 19 -10.11 -22.04 -2.33
N CYS A 20 -10.69 -20.83 -2.33
CA CYS A 20 -10.05 -19.68 -1.70
C CYS A 20 -10.05 -19.77 -0.16
N VAL A 21 -11.08 -20.35 0.46
CA VAL A 21 -11.14 -20.54 1.93
C VAL A 21 -10.42 -21.81 2.40
N ALA A 22 -10.32 -22.86 1.57
CA ALA A 22 -9.58 -24.09 1.90
C ALA A 22 -8.09 -24.01 1.54
N MET A 23 -7.67 -23.19 0.56
CA MET A 23 -6.23 -22.87 0.37
C MET A 23 -5.65 -22.06 1.52
N LEU A 24 -6.48 -21.36 2.31
CA LEU A 24 -6.07 -20.72 3.56
C LEU A 24 -5.98 -21.69 4.76
N LEU A 25 -6.53 -22.91 4.66
CA LEU A 25 -6.60 -23.87 5.78
C LEU A 25 -5.82 -25.17 5.57
N ALA A 26 -5.15 -25.35 4.42
CA ALA A 26 -4.29 -26.50 4.16
C ALA A 26 -2.84 -26.04 3.97
N THR A 27 -2.22 -25.53 5.04
CA THR A 27 -0.76 -25.48 5.13
C THR A 27 -0.26 -26.89 5.48
N PRO A 28 0.46 -27.60 4.59
CA PRO A 28 1.19 -28.78 5.02
C PRO A 28 2.17 -28.35 6.12
N ALA A 29 2.30 -29.17 7.16
CA ALA A 29 3.28 -28.97 8.22
C ALA A 29 4.65 -28.73 7.55
N ALA A 30 5.18 -27.52 7.70
CA ALA A 30 6.48 -27.13 7.20
C ALA A 30 7.56 -27.84 8.02
N SER A 31 7.74 -29.13 7.78
CA SER A 31 8.84 -29.89 8.34
C SER A 31 10.12 -29.49 7.61
N GLY A 32 10.99 -28.72 8.27
CA GLY A 32 12.43 -28.88 8.06
C GLY A 32 13.17 -27.80 7.29
N VAL A 33 12.79 -26.52 7.38
CA VAL A 33 13.72 -25.42 7.06
C VAL A 33 13.92 -24.52 8.28
N GLU A 34 14.28 -25.14 9.41
CA GLU A 34 15.22 -24.50 10.31
C GLU A 34 16.57 -24.55 9.57
N ALA A 35 16.79 -23.58 8.67
CA ALA A 35 18.15 -23.31 8.24
C ALA A 35 18.87 -22.97 9.55
N GLU A 36 19.69 -23.89 10.05
CA GLU A 36 20.73 -23.59 11.02
C GLU A 36 21.47 -22.38 10.46
N ARG A 37 21.03 -21.18 10.83
CA ARG A 37 21.80 -19.98 10.61
C ARG A 37 23.01 -20.22 11.49
N LYS A 38 24.08 -20.72 10.86
CA LYS A 38 25.41 -20.78 11.47
C LYS A 38 25.53 -19.48 12.24
N THR A 39 25.99 -19.56 13.49
CA THR A 39 26.28 -18.39 14.33
C THR A 39 27.52 -17.70 13.75
N GLU A 40 27.36 -17.26 12.51
CA GLU A 40 28.32 -16.56 11.72
C GLU A 40 28.40 -15.18 12.33
N TRP A 41 29.63 -14.81 12.63
CA TRP A 41 29.96 -13.48 13.06
C TRP A 41 29.99 -12.61 11.81
N VAL A 42 29.07 -11.67 11.76
CA VAL A 42 28.95 -10.75 10.64
C VAL A 42 29.23 -9.33 11.11
N ILE A 43 29.71 -8.52 10.18
CA ILE A 43 29.77 -7.08 10.33
C ILE A 43 28.68 -6.52 9.43
N LYS A 44 27.81 -5.68 9.99
CA LYS A 44 26.75 -5.02 9.24
C LYS A 44 26.65 -3.57 9.67
N THR A 45 26.32 -2.74 8.69
CA THR A 45 26.21 -1.29 8.84
C THR A 45 24.78 -0.86 8.63
N PHE A 46 24.33 0.09 9.44
CA PHE A 46 22.95 0.51 9.57
C PHE A 46 22.85 2.03 9.57
N GLN A 47 21.70 2.54 9.11
CA GLN A 47 21.29 3.90 9.40
C GLN A 47 20.73 3.94 10.82
N PHE A 48 21.31 4.77 11.67
CA PHE A 48 21.01 4.82 13.09
C PHE A 48 20.85 6.29 13.51
N PRO A 49 19.71 6.92 13.14
CA PRO A 49 19.45 8.34 13.35
C PRO A 49 19.11 8.63 14.82
N LEU A 50 20.02 8.25 15.71
CA LEU A 50 19.90 8.49 17.14
C LEU A 50 20.75 9.70 17.49
N GLU A 51 20.10 10.76 17.99
CA GLU A 51 20.79 11.86 18.63
C GLU A 51 21.25 11.39 20.01
N LEU A 52 22.51 10.99 20.11
CA LEU A 52 23.09 10.48 21.37
C LEU A 52 23.10 11.53 22.47
N ASP A 53 23.14 12.81 22.10
CA ASP A 53 23.21 13.93 23.04
C ASP A 53 21.91 14.07 23.86
N ASP A 54 20.75 13.79 23.24
CA ASP A 54 19.45 13.80 23.93
C ASP A 54 19.29 12.63 24.91
N MET A 55 19.86 11.47 24.59
CA MET A 55 19.77 10.27 25.42
C MET A 55 20.80 10.27 26.56
N ALA A 56 21.99 10.84 26.35
CA ALA A 56 23.07 10.90 27.34
C ALA A 56 22.68 11.70 28.60
N TYR A 57 21.76 12.66 28.48
CA TYR A 57 21.26 13.44 29.62
C TYR A 57 20.54 12.61 30.69
N SER A 58 19.98 11.44 30.31
CA SER A 58 19.23 10.58 31.23
C SER A 58 20.09 9.55 31.97
N ALA A 59 21.24 9.18 31.41
CA ALA A 59 22.15 8.19 31.98
C ALA A 59 23.39 8.91 32.55
N SER A 60 23.29 9.30 33.83
CA SER A 60 24.36 9.97 34.59
C SER A 60 25.66 9.17 34.59
N GLY A 61 26.55 9.45 33.64
CA GLY A 61 27.89 8.83 33.56
C GLY A 61 28.36 8.41 32.17
N LEU A 62 27.56 8.59 31.11
CA LEU A 62 28.08 8.41 29.76
C LEU A 62 29.07 9.55 29.41
N PRO A 63 30.18 9.25 28.72
CA PRO A 63 31.12 10.28 28.28
C PRO A 63 30.37 11.33 27.45
N SER A 64 30.57 12.61 27.80
CA SER A 64 30.03 13.76 27.09
C SER A 64 30.47 13.71 25.62
N SER A 65 29.49 13.51 24.73
CA SER A 65 29.54 13.44 23.25
C SER A 65 30.62 12.54 22.62
N LEU A 66 30.20 11.74 21.63
CA LEU A 66 31.15 11.19 20.66
C LEU A 66 31.58 12.32 19.72
N ASP A 67 32.61 13.07 20.14
CA ASP A 67 33.30 14.04 19.28
C ASP A 67 33.70 13.31 18.00
N GLY A 68 33.25 13.86 16.85
CA GLY A 68 33.15 13.15 15.57
C GLY A 68 34.36 12.29 15.18
N MET A 69 34.12 11.33 14.28
CA MET A 69 35.10 10.30 13.90
C MET A 69 36.52 10.84 13.64
N PRO A 70 37.57 10.08 13.99
CA PRO A 70 38.94 10.39 13.58
C PRO A 70 39.05 10.56 12.06
N ALA A 71 40.04 11.34 11.61
CA ALA A 71 40.31 11.49 10.19
C ALA A 71 40.61 10.11 9.54
N PRO A 72 40.29 9.89 8.25
CA PRO A 72 40.58 8.61 7.58
C PRO A 72 42.06 8.21 7.64
N SER A 73 42.96 9.19 7.70
CA SER A 73 44.42 9.05 7.83
C SER A 73 44.93 8.97 9.27
N ALA A 74 44.04 9.02 10.27
CA ALA A 74 44.41 8.93 11.68
C ALA A 74 45.09 7.58 11.99
N SER A 75 45.93 7.59 13.02
CA SER A 75 46.67 6.41 13.45
C SER A 75 45.73 5.30 13.94
N ARG A 76 46.19 4.05 13.83
CA ARG A 76 45.44 2.89 14.34
C ARG A 76 45.08 3.04 15.83
N THR A 77 45.99 3.59 16.63
CA THR A 77 45.78 3.85 18.06
C THR A 77 44.65 4.84 18.34
N GLU A 78 44.50 5.88 17.52
CA GLU A 78 43.39 6.83 17.63
C GLU A 78 42.05 6.16 17.28
N TRP A 79 42.04 5.34 16.24
CA TRP A 79 40.88 4.55 15.83
C TRP A 79 40.47 3.50 16.88
N GLU A 80 41.43 2.81 17.50
CA GLU A 80 41.16 1.86 18.60
C GLU A 80 40.58 2.57 19.83
N ALA A 81 41.13 3.74 20.18
CA ALA A 81 40.60 4.56 21.26
C ALA A 81 39.17 5.04 20.98
N TYR A 82 38.89 5.46 19.73
CA TYR A 82 37.56 5.86 19.31
C TYR A 82 36.57 4.69 19.29
N LEU A 83 36.97 3.53 18.76
CA LEU A 83 36.15 2.32 18.78
C LEU A 83 35.76 1.95 20.21
N LYS A 84 36.69 2.00 21.16
CA LYS A 84 36.39 1.74 22.57
C LYS A 84 35.33 2.72 23.12
N ARG A 85 35.52 4.03 22.91
CA ARG A 85 34.54 5.05 23.34
C ARG A 85 33.17 4.84 22.69
N SER A 86 33.14 4.58 21.38
CA SER A 86 31.92 4.31 20.63
C SER A 86 31.19 3.07 21.17
N ASN A 87 31.94 1.99 21.43
CA ASN A 87 31.38 0.76 21.96
C ASN A 87 30.81 0.96 23.37
N ASP A 88 31.55 1.66 24.23
CA ASP A 88 31.12 2.01 25.58
C ASP A 88 29.88 2.92 25.60
N ALA A 89 29.67 3.73 24.56
CA ALA A 89 28.48 4.58 24.41
C ALA A 89 27.27 3.82 23.84
N VAL A 90 27.46 3.01 22.79
CA VAL A 90 26.35 2.37 22.05
C VAL A 90 25.82 1.12 22.75
N LEU A 91 26.69 0.25 23.28
CA LEU A 91 26.23 -1.03 23.84
C LEU A 91 25.28 -0.87 25.04
N PRO A 92 25.46 0.10 25.97
CA PRO A 92 24.48 0.34 27.02
C PRO A 92 23.10 0.72 26.47
N ILE A 93 23.03 1.51 25.38
CA ILE A 93 21.78 1.89 24.75
C ILE A 93 21.09 0.66 24.14
N LEU A 94 21.83 -0.16 23.39
CA LEU A 94 21.25 -1.41 22.85
C LEU A 94 20.76 -2.33 23.97
N LYS A 95 21.48 -2.37 25.10
CA LYS A 95 21.10 -3.14 26.28
C LYS A 95 19.84 -2.58 26.97
N THR A 96 19.66 -1.26 27.05
CA THR A 96 18.42 -0.67 27.60
C THR A 96 17.21 -0.94 26.72
N GLN A 97 17.42 -1.19 25.43
CA GLN A 97 16.39 -1.65 24.48
C GLN A 97 16.18 -3.18 24.51
N GLY A 98 16.74 -3.90 25.51
CA GLY A 98 16.55 -5.33 25.67
C GLY A 98 17.36 -6.22 24.72
N ILE A 99 18.28 -5.65 23.94
CA ILE A 99 19.14 -6.42 23.03
C ILE A 99 20.26 -7.09 23.86
N PRO A 100 20.38 -8.43 23.85
CA PRO A 100 21.37 -9.13 24.67
C PRO A 100 22.79 -8.87 24.16
N MET A 101 23.77 -8.73 25.05
CA MET A 101 25.17 -8.52 24.67
C MET A 101 25.95 -9.83 24.69
N TYR A 102 26.76 -10.07 23.67
CA TYR A 102 27.60 -11.27 23.56
C TYR A 102 29.09 -10.91 23.68
N PRO A 103 29.93 -11.76 24.31
CA PRO A 103 31.36 -11.52 24.35
C PRO A 103 31.96 -11.39 22.93
N GLY A 104 32.69 -10.31 22.68
CA GLY A 104 33.32 -10.03 21.38
C GLY A 104 32.48 -9.21 20.40
N THR A 105 31.29 -8.74 20.81
CA THR A 105 30.56 -7.71 20.06
C THR A 105 31.31 -6.39 20.07
N ALA A 106 31.26 -5.67 18.95
CA ALA A 106 31.85 -4.35 18.83
C ALA A 106 30.89 -3.43 18.05
N ALA A 107 30.81 -2.16 18.44
CA ALA A 107 29.99 -1.15 17.80
C ALA A 107 30.82 0.11 17.52
N LEU A 108 30.82 0.55 16.26
CA LEU A 108 31.44 1.79 15.80
C LEU A 108 30.36 2.69 15.22
N PHE A 109 30.19 3.87 15.81
CA PHE A 109 29.14 4.82 15.48
C PHE A 109 29.73 6.15 15.02
N ASP A 110 29.17 6.68 13.94
CA ASP A 110 29.44 8.02 13.44
C ASP A 110 28.25 8.92 13.77
N SER A 111 28.42 9.78 14.78
CA SER A 111 27.39 10.73 15.23
C SER A 111 27.01 11.76 14.17
N LYS A 112 27.91 12.08 13.23
CA LYS A 112 27.64 13.09 12.19
C LYS A 112 26.73 12.57 11.10
N THR A 113 26.91 11.31 10.70
CA THR A 113 26.08 10.70 9.64
C THR A 113 24.95 9.84 10.20
N GLY A 114 24.94 9.60 11.51
CA GLY A 114 24.05 8.62 12.13
C GLY A 114 24.32 7.21 11.60
N THR A 115 25.58 6.85 11.32
CA THR A 115 25.92 5.53 10.78
C THR A 115 26.43 4.62 11.89
N LEU A 116 25.80 3.48 12.10
CA LEU A 116 26.25 2.46 13.06
C LEU A 116 26.74 1.22 12.32
N SER A 117 28.00 0.84 12.51
CA SER A 117 28.48 -0.49 12.12
C SER A 117 28.68 -1.34 13.36
N VAL A 118 28.20 -2.58 13.32
CA VAL A 118 28.33 -3.52 14.43
C VAL A 118 28.90 -4.84 13.96
N ARG A 119 29.65 -5.48 14.87
CA ARG A 119 30.11 -6.85 14.75
C ARG A 119 29.40 -7.69 15.79
N GLY A 120 28.77 -8.78 15.36
CA GLY A 120 28.12 -9.71 16.27
C GLY A 120 27.68 -10.99 15.56
N THR A 121 27.01 -11.87 16.29
CA THR A 121 26.36 -13.05 15.68
C THR A 121 25.17 -12.60 14.83
N GLN A 122 24.88 -13.27 13.71
CA GLN A 122 23.75 -12.93 12.83
C GLN A 122 22.42 -12.65 13.58
N PRO A 123 21.95 -13.47 14.55
CA PRO A 123 20.70 -13.18 15.25
C PRO A 123 20.71 -11.88 16.05
N TRP A 124 21.87 -11.50 16.59
CA TRP A 124 22.06 -10.24 17.31
C TRP A 124 22.02 -9.05 16.35
N VAL A 125 22.65 -9.20 15.19
CA VAL A 125 22.65 -8.20 14.13
C VAL A 125 21.25 -8.00 13.56
N ASP A 126 20.45 -9.06 13.45
CA ASP A 126 19.04 -8.99 13.03
C ASP A 126 18.18 -8.18 14.03
N LEU A 127 18.44 -8.28 15.33
CA LEU A 127 17.77 -7.46 16.35
C LEU A 127 18.14 -5.98 16.25
N ILE A 128 19.41 -5.67 15.98
CA ILE A 128 19.86 -4.29 15.78
C ILE A 128 19.29 -3.71 14.50
N GLU A 129 19.21 -4.52 13.42
CA GLU A 129 18.54 -4.12 12.19
C GLU A 129 17.08 -3.72 12.47
N ALA A 130 16.33 -4.56 13.19
CA ALA A 130 14.95 -4.25 13.56
C ALA A 130 14.82 -2.95 14.37
N TYR A 131 15.74 -2.72 15.32
CA TYR A 131 15.76 -1.49 16.11
C TYR A 131 16.15 -0.26 15.28
N SER A 132 17.15 -0.42 14.41
CA SER A 132 17.55 0.60 13.42
C SER A 132 16.39 0.96 12.50
N ASP A 133 15.66 -0.01 11.96
CA ASP A 133 14.48 0.19 11.13
C ASP A 133 13.40 0.98 11.88
N GLN A 134 13.21 0.70 13.18
CA GLN A 134 12.30 1.48 14.03
C GLN A 134 12.77 2.93 14.18
N LEU A 135 14.04 3.19 14.48
CA LEU A 135 14.58 4.56 14.56
C LEU A 135 14.41 5.29 13.22
N VAL A 136 14.68 4.61 12.12
CA VAL A 136 14.51 5.12 10.75
C VAL A 136 13.03 5.38 10.41
N SER A 137 12.09 4.60 10.94
CA SER A 137 10.65 4.86 10.77
C SER A 137 10.19 6.15 11.46
N MET A 138 10.87 6.56 12.54
CA MET A 138 10.57 7.79 13.29
C MET A 138 11.35 9.01 12.78
N ALA A 139 12.35 8.82 11.92
CA ALA A 139 13.16 9.91 11.39
C ALA A 139 12.33 10.84 10.49
N PRO A 140 12.66 12.15 10.45
CA PRO A 140 12.01 13.10 9.56
C PRO A 140 12.08 12.67 8.09
N ARG A 141 10.98 12.86 7.37
CA ARG A 141 10.84 12.48 5.95
C ARG A 141 10.21 13.61 5.16
N HIS A 142 10.69 13.81 3.94
CA HIS A 142 9.92 14.52 2.92
C HIS A 142 9.23 13.50 2.02
N LEU A 143 8.16 13.91 1.37
CA LEU A 143 7.32 13.09 0.51
C LEU A 143 7.54 13.53 -0.93
N GLU A 144 8.00 12.59 -1.76
CA GLU A 144 8.12 12.74 -3.20
C GLU A 144 6.93 12.04 -3.87
N LEU A 145 6.16 12.80 -4.65
CA LEU A 145 5.05 12.30 -5.46
C LEU A 145 5.45 12.41 -6.93
N SER A 146 5.50 11.27 -7.63
CA SER A 146 5.83 11.17 -9.05
C SER A 146 4.59 10.70 -9.82
N LEU A 147 4.04 11.59 -10.65
CA LEU A 147 2.88 11.34 -11.48
C LEU A 147 3.30 11.12 -12.93
N GLU A 148 2.80 10.07 -13.57
CA GLU A 148 3.07 9.75 -14.97
C GLU A 148 1.77 9.41 -15.70
N VAL A 149 1.51 10.10 -16.81
CA VAL A 149 0.38 9.82 -17.71
C VAL A 149 0.89 9.09 -18.95
N LEU A 150 0.35 7.89 -19.18
CA LEU A 150 0.66 7.05 -20.32
C LEU A 150 -0.52 6.97 -21.28
N GLU A 151 -0.25 6.87 -22.57
CA GLU A 151 -1.22 6.50 -23.61
C GLU A 151 -1.01 5.03 -24.01
N VAL A 152 -2.08 4.25 -23.97
CA VAL A 152 -2.07 2.80 -24.18
C VAL A 152 -3.23 2.41 -25.09
N SER A 153 -3.07 1.34 -25.86
CA SER A 153 -4.19 0.73 -26.60
C SER A 153 -5.26 0.18 -25.65
N GLU A 154 -6.54 0.39 -25.97
CA GLU A 154 -7.71 -0.05 -25.20
C GLU A 154 -7.72 -1.57 -24.93
N GLU A 155 -7.23 -2.38 -25.87
CA GLU A 155 -7.11 -3.84 -25.71
C GLU A 155 -6.27 -4.26 -24.49
N ARG A 156 -5.28 -3.44 -24.11
CA ARG A 156 -4.41 -3.71 -22.95
C ARG A 156 -5.00 -3.20 -21.64
N ILE A 157 -5.86 -2.19 -21.69
CA ILE A 157 -6.29 -1.49 -20.48
C ILE A 157 -7.33 -2.29 -19.70
N GLY A 158 -8.23 -3.02 -20.40
CA GLY A 158 -9.29 -3.80 -19.76
C GLY A 158 -8.73 -4.83 -18.77
N PRO A 159 -7.92 -5.80 -19.23
CA PRO A 159 -7.31 -6.80 -18.35
C PRO A 159 -6.44 -6.17 -17.25
N LEU A 160 -5.75 -5.06 -17.55
CA LEU A 160 -4.92 -4.38 -16.56
C LEU A 160 -5.74 -3.73 -15.45
N LEU A 161 -6.85 -3.07 -15.76
CA LEU A 161 -7.74 -2.46 -14.75
C LEU A 161 -8.47 -3.50 -13.92
N GLU A 162 -8.71 -4.68 -14.49
CA GLU A 162 -9.23 -5.85 -13.79
C GLU A 162 -8.20 -6.42 -12.80
N GLU A 163 -6.96 -6.61 -13.23
CA GLU A 163 -5.89 -7.02 -12.33
C GLU A 163 -5.62 -5.97 -11.24
N ALA A 164 -5.65 -4.68 -11.59
CA ALA A 164 -5.49 -3.59 -10.65
C ALA A 164 -6.59 -3.55 -9.57
N SER A 165 -7.81 -4.05 -9.83
CA SER A 165 -8.90 -3.97 -8.81
C SER A 165 -8.69 -4.87 -7.62
N ILE A 166 -7.73 -5.79 -7.68
CA ILE A 166 -7.38 -6.65 -6.56
C ILE A 166 -5.99 -6.37 -6.00
N LEU A 167 -5.26 -5.36 -6.51
CA LEU A 167 -3.89 -5.07 -6.11
C LEU A 167 -3.80 -3.76 -5.33
N ALA A 168 -3.06 -3.81 -4.22
CA ALA A 168 -2.74 -2.61 -3.46
C ALA A 168 -1.66 -1.77 -4.15
N ASN A 169 -0.70 -2.42 -4.81
CA ASN A 169 0.44 -1.80 -5.46
C ASN A 169 0.48 -2.16 -6.96
N HIS A 170 0.54 -1.13 -7.81
CA HIS A 170 0.54 -1.24 -9.27
C HIS A 170 1.93 -1.06 -9.90
N THR A 171 3.02 -1.15 -9.13
CA THR A 171 4.40 -1.01 -9.66
C THR A 171 4.69 -2.01 -10.78
N GLU A 172 4.32 -3.28 -10.59
CA GLU A 172 4.51 -4.34 -11.60
C GLU A 172 3.63 -4.10 -12.84
N LEU A 173 2.41 -3.58 -12.67
CA LEU A 173 1.53 -3.22 -13.79
C LEU A 173 2.13 -2.09 -14.64
N LEU A 174 2.70 -1.08 -13.99
CA LEU A 174 3.40 0.02 -14.66
C LEU A 174 4.64 -0.47 -15.41
N ALA A 175 5.45 -1.35 -14.79
CA ALA A 175 6.61 -1.95 -15.43
C ALA A 175 6.21 -2.74 -16.69
N ARG A 176 5.21 -3.64 -16.58
CA ARG A 176 4.69 -4.43 -17.69
C ARG A 176 4.07 -3.58 -18.81
N LEU A 177 3.48 -2.42 -18.48
CA LEU A 177 2.98 -1.50 -19.50
C LEU A 177 4.10 -0.87 -20.33
N LYS A 178 5.22 -0.52 -19.68
CA LYS A 178 6.40 0.09 -20.29
C LYS A 178 7.24 -0.89 -21.09
N GLU A 179 7.20 -2.18 -20.74
CA GLU A 179 7.89 -3.22 -21.49
C GLU A 179 7.30 -3.36 -22.91
N PRO A 180 8.14 -3.36 -23.97
CA PRO A 180 7.68 -3.52 -25.35
C PRO A 180 7.26 -4.95 -25.71
N GLY A 181 7.45 -5.93 -24.81
CA GLY A 181 7.61 -7.35 -25.15
C GLY A 181 6.37 -8.16 -25.56
N GLN A 182 5.14 -7.65 -25.37
CA GLN A 182 3.92 -8.43 -25.69
C GLN A 182 2.90 -7.70 -26.57
N ALA A 183 3.02 -6.39 -26.72
CA ALA A 183 2.07 -5.59 -27.50
C ALA A 183 2.73 -5.03 -28.75
N LYS A 184 1.97 -4.97 -29.86
CA LYS A 184 2.42 -4.31 -31.10
C LYS A 184 2.77 -2.82 -30.90
N VAL A 185 2.21 -2.19 -29.86
CA VAL A 185 2.42 -0.79 -29.53
C VAL A 185 2.76 -0.68 -28.03
N ALA A 186 3.97 -0.19 -27.74
CA ALA A 186 4.39 0.11 -26.38
C ALA A 186 3.57 1.28 -25.79
N ALA A 187 3.44 1.33 -24.46
CA ALA A 187 2.81 2.48 -23.82
C ALA A 187 3.64 3.75 -24.12
N GLN A 188 2.99 4.80 -24.60
CA GLN A 188 3.64 6.07 -24.91
C GLN A 188 3.57 6.99 -23.67
N PRO A 189 4.70 7.38 -23.08
CA PRO A 189 4.68 8.38 -22.01
C PRO A 189 4.28 9.73 -22.59
N LEU A 190 3.22 10.34 -22.02
CA LEU A 190 2.74 11.65 -22.46
C LEU A 190 3.30 12.79 -21.60
N ARG A 191 3.17 12.65 -20.28
CA ARG A 191 3.47 13.70 -19.30
C ARG A 191 3.99 13.11 -17.99
N ARG A 192 4.82 13.88 -17.29
CA ARG A 192 5.35 13.52 -15.98
C ARG A 192 5.45 14.75 -15.10
N LEU A 193 4.94 14.65 -13.88
CA LEU A 193 5.12 15.66 -12.84
C LEU A 193 5.83 15.02 -11.65
N ARG A 194 6.69 15.81 -11.01
CA ARG A 194 7.28 15.49 -9.71
C ARG A 194 6.92 16.61 -8.74
N LEU A 195 6.44 16.23 -7.57
CA LEU A 195 6.08 17.13 -6.48
C LEU A 195 6.82 16.68 -5.22
N GLU A 196 7.41 17.62 -4.49
CA GLU A 196 8.06 17.37 -3.19
C GLU A 196 7.36 18.21 -2.13
N THR A 197 7.08 17.59 -0.98
CA THR A 197 6.42 18.25 0.14
C THR A 197 6.74 17.53 1.45
N VAL A 198 6.19 17.99 2.58
CA VAL A 198 6.29 17.30 3.87
C VAL A 198 4.91 16.79 4.30
N SER A 199 4.88 15.89 5.28
CA SER A 199 3.62 15.38 5.83
C SER A 199 2.70 16.51 6.30
N GLY A 200 1.44 16.47 5.90
CA GLY A 200 0.41 17.44 6.26
C GLY A 200 0.36 18.70 5.40
N GLN A 201 1.41 18.98 4.61
CA GLN A 201 1.48 20.18 3.76
C GLN A 201 0.85 19.92 2.39
N ARG A 202 0.02 20.87 1.95
CA ARG A 202 -0.56 20.87 0.60
C ARG A 202 0.47 21.44 -0.39
N ALA A 203 0.66 20.76 -1.51
CA ALA A 203 1.57 21.16 -2.57
C ALA A 203 0.89 21.02 -3.94
N ARG A 204 1.35 21.80 -4.93
CA ARG A 204 0.77 21.86 -6.28
C ARG A 204 1.88 21.92 -7.33
N ALA A 205 1.72 21.16 -8.41
CA ALA A 205 2.57 21.20 -9.59
C ALA A 205 1.70 21.27 -10.85
N GLU A 206 2.15 22.04 -11.83
CA GLU A 206 1.44 22.25 -13.10
C GLU A 206 2.43 22.23 -14.27
N GLU A 207 2.05 21.56 -15.34
CA GLU A 207 2.75 21.53 -16.63
C GLU A 207 1.75 21.96 -17.71
N GLY A 208 1.87 23.19 -18.22
CA GLY A 208 0.96 23.72 -19.23
C GLY A 208 0.80 25.23 -19.17
N VAL A 209 -0.15 25.75 -19.95
CA VAL A 209 -0.49 27.18 -19.95
C VAL A 209 -1.85 27.32 -19.27
N THR A 210 -1.88 28.06 -18.17
CA THR A 210 -3.13 28.43 -17.52
C THR A 210 -3.75 29.58 -18.30
N LEU A 211 -4.73 29.29 -19.15
CA LEU A 211 -5.53 30.33 -19.80
C LEU A 211 -6.44 30.96 -18.75
N SER A 212 -6.07 32.16 -18.29
CA SER A 212 -6.91 32.97 -17.41
C SER A 212 -8.03 33.60 -18.25
N ASP A 213 -9.22 33.00 -18.23
CA ASP A 213 -10.44 33.61 -18.78
C ASP A 213 -10.91 34.73 -17.84
N GLU A 214 -10.25 35.89 -17.88
CA GLU A 214 -10.57 37.07 -17.05
C GLU A 214 -11.96 37.68 -17.34
N ALA A 215 -12.72 37.18 -18.32
CA ALA A 215 -13.92 37.86 -18.82
C ALA A 215 -15.28 37.22 -18.50
N SER A 216 -15.37 36.04 -17.86
CA SER A 216 -16.68 35.41 -17.59
C SER A 216 -17.11 35.51 -16.12
N THR A 217 -18.09 36.37 -15.84
CA THR A 217 -18.70 36.67 -14.53
C THR A 217 -19.52 35.54 -13.90
N GLY A 218 -19.31 34.28 -14.28
CA GLY A 218 -20.07 33.16 -13.72
C GLY A 218 -19.24 31.89 -13.66
N ARG A 219 -18.86 31.47 -12.44
CA ARG A 219 -18.40 30.12 -12.03
C ARG A 219 -17.77 29.26 -13.15
N GLY A 220 -16.87 29.87 -13.94
CA GLY A 220 -16.17 29.17 -14.99
C GLY A 220 -15.22 28.21 -14.32
N ILE A 221 -15.41 26.91 -14.51
CA ILE A 221 -14.40 25.92 -14.19
C ILE A 221 -13.24 26.24 -15.13
N GLY A 222 -12.27 27.02 -14.65
CA GLY A 222 -11.05 27.34 -15.39
C GLY A 222 -10.41 26.03 -15.80
N ARG A 223 -10.32 25.77 -17.11
CA ARG A 223 -9.77 24.50 -17.61
C ARG A 223 -8.29 24.67 -17.80
N SER A 224 -7.51 23.89 -17.06
CA SER A 224 -6.08 23.79 -17.27
C SER A 224 -5.81 23.11 -18.63
N GLU A 225 -5.08 23.79 -19.51
CA GLU A 225 -4.44 23.11 -20.64
C GLU A 225 -3.16 22.46 -20.12
N GLY A 226 -3.06 21.14 -20.21
CA GLY A 226 -1.91 20.40 -19.70
C GLY A 226 -2.24 19.57 -18.45
N LEU A 227 -1.27 19.42 -17.57
CA LEU A 227 -1.37 18.53 -16.41
C LEU A 227 -1.24 19.35 -15.12
N ARG A 228 -2.25 19.31 -14.25
CA ARG A 228 -2.22 19.90 -12.92
C ARG A 228 -2.41 18.81 -11.88
N PHE A 229 -1.59 18.86 -10.84
CA PHE A 229 -1.67 17.94 -9.72
C PHE A 229 -1.47 18.70 -8.42
N GLU A 230 -2.48 18.65 -7.56
CA GLU A 230 -2.46 19.21 -6.21
C GLU A 230 -2.68 18.07 -5.22
N ALA A 231 -1.91 18.06 -4.14
CA ALA A 231 -1.87 16.94 -3.21
C ALA A 231 -1.59 17.42 -1.80
N ARG A 232 -2.24 16.79 -0.82
CA ARG A 232 -1.94 16.92 0.61
C ARG A 232 -1.66 15.53 1.18
N PRO A 233 -0.40 15.07 1.15
CA PRO A 233 -0.04 13.79 1.72
C PRO A 233 0.18 13.91 3.24
N VAL A 234 -0.22 12.88 3.98
CA VAL A 234 -0.04 12.73 5.44
C VAL A 234 0.61 11.38 5.68
N LEU A 235 1.81 11.38 6.25
CA LEU A 235 2.47 10.17 6.73
C LEU A 235 1.80 9.72 8.03
N LEU A 236 1.29 8.50 8.06
CA LEU A 236 0.64 7.93 9.25
C LEU A 236 1.66 7.56 10.33
N ALA A 237 1.17 7.20 11.52
CA ALA A 237 1.99 6.87 12.68
C ALA A 237 2.93 5.67 12.48
N ASP A 238 2.67 4.82 11.48
CA ASP A 238 3.54 3.71 11.11
C ASP A 238 4.81 4.15 10.33
N GLY A 239 4.91 5.43 9.97
CA GLY A 239 6.04 6.01 9.25
C GLY A 239 6.22 5.52 7.81
N THR A 240 5.30 4.68 7.31
CA THR A 240 5.44 4.03 6.00
C THR A 240 4.16 4.10 5.15
N THR A 241 3.00 4.29 5.74
CA THR A 241 1.74 4.49 5.01
C THR A 241 1.48 5.98 4.82
N ILE A 242 1.13 6.36 3.59
CA ILE A 242 0.79 7.72 3.21
C ILE A 242 -0.71 7.77 2.93
N GLU A 243 -1.45 8.59 3.68
CA GLU A 243 -2.77 9.06 3.28
C GLU A 243 -2.61 10.24 2.33
N LEU A 244 -3.27 10.21 1.19
CA LEU A 244 -3.14 11.23 0.17
C LEU A 244 -4.50 11.73 -0.27
N GLU A 245 -4.81 12.97 0.06
CA GLU A 245 -5.87 13.77 -0.58
C GLU A 245 -5.29 14.42 -1.85
N TYR A 246 -5.95 14.30 -3.00
CA TYR A 246 -5.45 14.88 -4.25
C TYR A 246 -6.56 15.47 -5.13
N ASP A 247 -6.16 16.46 -5.94
CA ASP A 247 -6.89 17.00 -7.08
C ASP A 247 -5.98 16.86 -8.32
N PHE A 248 -6.42 16.06 -9.27
CA PHE A 248 -5.72 15.79 -10.52
C PHE A 248 -6.56 16.33 -11.67
N GLU A 249 -5.98 17.20 -12.48
CA GLU A 249 -6.59 17.68 -13.72
C GLU A 249 -5.65 17.37 -14.88
N TYR A 250 -6.22 16.86 -15.96
CA TYR A 250 -5.50 16.66 -17.21
C TYR A 250 -6.35 17.21 -18.35
N GLY A 251 -5.86 18.24 -19.02
CA GLY A 251 -6.33 18.75 -20.30
C GLY A 251 -5.34 18.38 -21.42
N PRO A 252 -5.81 18.27 -22.67
CA PRO A 252 -4.91 18.03 -23.80
C PRO A 252 -4.12 19.32 -24.07
N ALA A 253 -2.89 19.18 -24.54
CA ALA A 253 -2.10 20.34 -24.94
C ALA A 253 -2.77 21.03 -26.14
N ALA A 254 -2.93 22.35 -26.09
CA ALA A 254 -3.29 23.10 -27.28
C ALA A 254 -2.20 22.90 -28.35
N GLU A 255 -2.62 22.53 -29.56
CA GLU A 255 -1.70 22.54 -30.70
C GLU A 255 -1.28 23.99 -30.96
N ALA A 256 0.01 24.28 -30.77
CA ALA A 256 0.57 25.60 -30.97
C ALA A 256 0.18 26.13 -32.37
N GLY A 257 -0.60 27.21 -32.39
CA GLY A 257 -0.96 27.93 -33.63
C GLY A 257 -2.35 27.66 -34.21
N LYS A 258 -3.15 26.73 -33.66
CA LYS A 258 -4.58 26.64 -34.02
C LYS A 258 -5.40 27.48 -33.06
N ALA A 259 -5.95 28.59 -33.56
CA ALA A 259 -6.90 29.41 -32.82
C ALA A 259 -8.01 28.50 -32.25
N TRP A 260 -8.32 28.67 -30.97
CA TRP A 260 -9.25 27.87 -30.20
C TRP A 260 -10.66 27.99 -30.80
N GLN A 261 -10.98 27.20 -31.83
CA GLN A 261 -12.28 27.21 -32.50
C GLN A 261 -13.29 26.39 -31.69
N GLY A 262 -13.57 26.80 -30.44
CA GLY A 262 -14.68 26.30 -29.60
C GLY A 262 -14.76 24.78 -29.35
N SER A 263 -13.79 24.00 -29.84
CA SER A 263 -13.76 22.55 -29.71
C SER A 263 -13.29 22.23 -28.30
N ARG A 264 -14.25 21.86 -27.45
CA ARG A 264 -14.01 21.38 -26.09
C ARG A 264 -13.15 20.13 -26.16
N SER A 265 -11.87 20.30 -25.94
CA SER A 265 -10.91 19.21 -25.92
C SER A 265 -11.12 18.33 -24.67
N SER A 266 -10.88 17.01 -24.75
CA SER A 266 -11.13 16.13 -23.59
C SER A 266 -10.16 16.42 -22.47
N GLY A 267 -10.68 16.71 -21.30
CA GLY A 267 -9.94 16.63 -20.06
C GLY A 267 -10.57 15.63 -19.11
N VAL A 268 -9.83 15.32 -18.05
CA VAL A 268 -10.34 14.63 -16.88
C VAL A 268 -9.95 15.42 -15.64
N VAL A 269 -10.84 15.49 -14.67
CA VAL A 269 -10.59 15.98 -13.32
C VAL A 269 -10.95 14.85 -12.35
N LEU A 270 -10.07 14.58 -11.42
CA LEU A 270 -10.20 13.53 -10.41
C LEU A 270 -9.87 14.13 -9.06
N ARG A 271 -10.82 14.08 -8.13
CA ARG A 271 -10.60 14.42 -6.73
C ARG A 271 -10.90 13.21 -5.88
N SER A 272 -9.94 12.81 -5.06
CA SER A 272 -10.14 11.67 -4.18
C SER A 272 -9.16 11.66 -3.00
N SER A 273 -9.29 10.65 -2.16
CA SER A 273 -8.33 10.33 -1.10
C SER A 273 -7.92 8.86 -1.18
N VAL A 274 -6.64 8.55 -1.10
CA VAL A 274 -6.14 7.17 -1.19
C VAL A 274 -5.13 6.89 -0.09
N LEU A 275 -4.97 5.62 0.26
CA LEU A 275 -3.89 5.14 1.12
C LEU A 275 -2.91 4.34 0.28
N LEU A 276 -1.63 4.60 0.47
CA LEU A 276 -0.58 3.88 -0.23
C LEU A 276 0.68 3.73 0.63
N PRO A 277 1.30 2.54 0.63
CA PRO A 277 2.61 2.34 1.25
C PRO A 277 3.70 3.16 0.57
N ASP A 278 4.76 3.46 1.30
CA ASP A 278 6.00 4.05 0.79
C ASP A 278 6.55 3.23 -0.39
N GLY A 279 6.87 3.94 -1.47
CA GLY A 279 7.40 3.36 -2.71
C GLY A 279 6.35 2.77 -3.63
N ALA A 280 5.11 2.61 -3.19
CA ALA A 280 4.02 2.01 -3.96
C ALA A 280 3.61 2.89 -5.14
N THR A 281 3.03 2.25 -6.15
CA THR A 281 2.43 2.92 -7.31
C THR A 281 0.93 2.66 -7.33
N LYS A 282 0.14 3.68 -7.62
CA LYS A 282 -1.32 3.62 -7.73
C LYS A 282 -1.78 4.14 -9.09
N ILE A 283 -2.93 3.66 -9.55
CA ILE A 283 -3.59 4.18 -10.75
C ILE A 283 -4.61 5.18 -10.24
N LEU A 284 -4.46 6.45 -10.60
CA LEU A 284 -5.42 7.48 -10.20
C LEU A 284 -6.70 7.42 -11.03
N GLY A 285 -6.54 7.09 -12.32
CA GLY A 285 -7.67 6.95 -13.23
C GLY A 285 -7.23 6.53 -14.63
N ALA A 286 -8.21 6.08 -15.41
CA ALA A 286 -8.07 5.81 -16.84
C ALA A 286 -9.26 6.45 -17.58
N TRP A 287 -8.99 7.00 -18.76
CA TRP A 287 -9.99 7.70 -19.58
C TRP A 287 -9.62 7.60 -21.06
N ARG A 288 -10.61 7.61 -21.96
CA ARG A 288 -10.35 7.55 -23.40
C ARG A 288 -9.71 8.84 -23.89
N ALA A 289 -8.72 8.74 -24.77
CA ALA A 289 -8.14 9.91 -25.43
C ALA A 289 -9.14 10.45 -26.47
N SER A 290 -9.54 11.72 -26.36
CA SER A 290 -10.31 12.40 -27.41
C SER A 290 -9.44 12.85 -28.57
N GLY A 291 -10.06 12.94 -29.75
CA GLY A 291 -9.55 13.73 -30.88
C GLY A 291 -9.31 12.91 -32.14
N ALA A 292 -9.54 11.61 -32.09
CA ALA A 292 -9.36 10.73 -33.23
C ALA A 292 -10.63 10.60 -34.06
N GLU A 293 -10.97 11.62 -34.85
CA GLU A 293 -11.91 11.42 -35.98
C GLU A 293 -11.37 10.37 -36.97
N ASP A 294 -10.04 10.16 -36.98
CA ASP A 294 -9.30 9.25 -37.87
C ASP A 294 -9.35 7.76 -37.49
N GLY A 295 -10.34 7.32 -36.69
CA GLY A 295 -10.46 5.90 -36.31
C GLY A 295 -9.37 5.39 -35.34
N SER A 296 -8.51 6.27 -34.81
CA SER A 296 -7.58 5.95 -33.71
C SER A 296 -8.23 5.96 -32.32
N GLY A 297 -9.56 5.82 -32.26
CA GLY A 297 -10.39 5.85 -31.03
C GLY A 297 -10.10 4.76 -30.00
N ASN A 298 -9.17 3.84 -30.29
CA ASN A 298 -8.80 2.74 -29.39
C ASN A 298 -7.65 3.11 -28.45
N LYS A 299 -7.46 4.40 -28.13
CA LYS A 299 -6.41 4.87 -27.21
C LYS A 299 -7.01 5.32 -25.89
N VAL A 300 -6.40 4.84 -24.80
CA VAL A 300 -6.78 5.14 -23.42
C VAL A 300 -5.57 5.75 -22.72
N ARG A 301 -5.82 6.83 -22.00
CA ARG A 301 -4.84 7.46 -21.12
C ARG A 301 -5.03 6.91 -19.72
N ILE A 302 -3.92 6.70 -19.03
CA ILE A 302 -3.89 6.19 -17.66
C ILE A 302 -2.86 6.97 -16.85
N ALA A 303 -3.27 7.43 -15.67
CA ALA A 303 -2.41 8.15 -14.73
C ALA A 303 -1.92 7.20 -13.63
N PHE A 304 -0.59 7.11 -13.49
CA PHE A 304 0.08 6.40 -12.41
C PHE A 304 0.71 7.40 -11.45
N LEU A 305 0.41 7.27 -10.16
CA LEU A 305 1.06 8.02 -9.09
C LEU A 305 1.97 7.08 -8.31
N ARG A 306 3.22 7.47 -8.12
CA ARG A 306 4.15 6.83 -7.20
C ARG A 306 4.45 7.77 -6.06
N THR A 307 4.49 7.25 -4.84
CA THR A 307 4.88 8.02 -3.65
C THR A 307 6.14 7.43 -3.05
N ARG A 308 6.96 8.30 -2.45
CA ARG A 308 8.15 7.91 -1.71
C ARG A 308 8.28 8.81 -0.48
N ALA A 309 8.51 8.19 0.67
CA ALA A 309 8.87 8.88 1.89
C ALA A 309 10.40 8.87 2.01
N VAL A 310 11.02 9.95 1.54
CA VAL A 310 12.47 10.08 1.48
C VAL A 310 12.97 10.57 2.84
N LEU A 311 13.78 9.74 3.47
CA LEU A 311 14.42 10.02 4.75
C LEU A 311 15.34 11.24 4.64
N LEU A 312 15.18 12.18 5.58
CA LEU A 312 16.07 13.33 5.74
C LEU A 312 17.21 12.96 6.69
N VAL A 313 17.96 11.93 6.32
CA VAL A 313 19.14 11.46 7.05
C VAL A 313 20.35 11.50 6.13
N HIS A 314 21.54 11.60 6.70
CA HIS A 314 22.77 11.50 5.94
C HIS A 314 22.95 10.11 5.35
N ASP A 315 23.60 10.03 4.18
CA ASP A 315 23.96 8.74 3.59
C ASP A 315 24.86 7.93 4.53
N ILE A 316 24.71 6.60 4.47
CA ILE A 316 25.55 5.66 5.22
C ILE A 316 27.03 5.92 4.89
N ASN A 317 27.83 6.15 5.93
CA ASN A 317 29.27 6.35 5.80
C ASN A 317 30.01 5.00 5.67
N PRO A 318 30.49 4.60 4.49
CA PRO A 318 31.14 3.30 4.30
C PRO A 318 32.49 3.17 5.02
N LEU A 319 33.07 4.29 5.48
CA LEU A 319 34.30 4.28 6.27
C LEU A 319 34.10 3.58 7.61
N VAL A 320 32.91 3.69 8.21
CA VAL A 320 32.59 3.08 9.50
C VAL A 320 32.73 1.57 9.43
N GLU A 321 32.16 0.93 8.40
CA GLU A 321 32.29 -0.52 8.20
C GLU A 321 33.74 -0.94 7.95
N THR A 322 34.42 -0.20 7.07
CA THR A 322 35.80 -0.49 6.66
C THR A 322 36.72 -0.44 7.88
N LYS A 323 36.59 0.60 8.70
CA LYS A 323 37.40 0.77 9.92
C LYS A 323 37.03 -0.24 10.98
N LEU A 324 35.75 -0.54 11.17
CA LEU A 324 35.37 -1.59 12.11
C LEU A 324 35.99 -2.92 11.72
N ARG A 325 35.92 -3.31 10.44
CA ARG A 325 36.53 -4.55 9.91
C ARG A 325 38.05 -4.59 10.09
N GLU A 326 38.75 -3.49 9.83
CA GLU A 326 40.20 -3.36 10.06
C GLU A 326 40.58 -3.55 11.54
N LEU A 327 39.80 -2.97 12.46
CA LEU A 327 40.12 -2.91 13.89
C LEU A 327 39.81 -4.20 14.64
N VAL A 328 38.69 -4.87 14.31
CA VAL A 328 38.25 -6.08 15.03
C VAL A 328 38.93 -7.36 14.54
N GLY A 329 39.61 -7.32 13.39
CA GLY A 329 40.28 -8.46 12.78
C GLY A 329 39.33 -9.59 12.40
N ALA A 330 39.89 -10.80 12.20
CA ALA A 330 39.10 -11.98 11.89
C ALA A 330 38.05 -12.24 12.99
N PRO A 331 36.86 -12.79 12.62
CA PRO A 331 35.88 -13.17 13.61
C PRO A 331 36.51 -14.14 14.62
N PRO A 332 36.06 -14.13 15.89
CA PRO A 332 36.59 -15.06 16.85
C PRO A 332 36.29 -16.45 16.28
N VAL A 333 37.33 -17.25 16.04
CA VAL A 333 37.16 -18.66 15.67
C VAL A 333 36.63 -19.35 16.91
N GLY A 334 35.32 -19.23 17.13
CA GLY A 334 34.64 -20.04 18.13
C GLY A 334 34.95 -21.47 17.78
N LYS A 335 35.31 -22.29 18.80
CA LYS A 335 35.26 -23.75 18.62
C LYS A 335 33.92 -24.04 17.94
N PRO A 336 33.90 -24.82 16.84
CA PRO A 336 32.65 -25.17 16.16
C PRO A 336 31.67 -25.52 17.25
N ARG A 337 30.64 -24.68 17.43
CA ARG A 337 29.68 -24.90 18.49
C ARG A 337 29.14 -26.28 18.15
N GLU A 338 29.38 -27.23 19.05
CA GLU A 338 28.91 -28.61 18.90
C GLU A 338 27.47 -28.48 18.42
N VAL A 339 27.23 -28.99 17.20
CA VAL A 339 25.97 -28.81 16.48
C VAL A 339 24.91 -29.17 17.49
N VAL A 340 24.24 -28.15 18.05
CA VAL A 340 23.22 -28.39 19.06
C VAL A 340 22.22 -29.21 18.30
N PRO A 341 22.02 -30.50 18.65
CA PRO A 341 21.16 -31.38 17.88
C PRO A 341 19.86 -30.63 17.64
N ARG A 342 19.39 -30.61 16.37
CA ARG A 342 18.12 -29.98 15.98
C ARG A 342 17.17 -30.11 17.15
N ARG A 343 16.78 -28.99 17.74
CA ARG A 343 16.00 -29.01 18.97
C ARG A 343 14.70 -29.69 18.56
N GLU A 344 14.58 -30.98 18.88
CA GLU A 344 13.40 -31.75 18.55
C GLU A 344 12.23 -30.96 19.12
N LEU A 345 11.25 -30.64 18.27
CA LEU A 345 10.07 -29.92 18.73
C LEU A 345 9.54 -30.65 19.96
N PRO A 346 9.35 -29.96 21.09
CA PRO A 346 8.85 -30.62 22.29
C PRO A 346 7.60 -31.42 21.97
N HIS A 347 7.43 -32.59 22.60
CA HIS A 347 6.33 -33.49 22.27
C HIS A 347 4.98 -32.76 22.38
N GLY A 348 4.21 -32.76 21.28
CA GLY A 348 2.92 -32.07 21.21
C GLY A 348 2.97 -30.59 20.76
N MET A 349 4.16 -30.08 20.40
CA MET A 349 4.33 -28.76 19.78
C MET A 349 4.37 -28.86 18.26
N GLU A 350 3.79 -27.87 17.61
CA GLU A 350 3.85 -27.62 16.18
C GLU A 350 4.59 -26.30 15.92
N GLN A 351 5.33 -26.25 14.82
CA GLN A 351 5.91 -25.01 14.32
C GLN A 351 5.14 -24.54 13.09
N ARG A 352 4.75 -23.26 13.06
CA ARG A 352 4.18 -22.60 11.87
C ARG A 352 4.75 -21.21 11.66
N VAL A 353 4.73 -20.78 10.41
CA VAL A 353 5.10 -19.43 10.00
C VAL A 353 3.86 -18.73 9.48
N PHE A 354 3.59 -17.54 10.00
CA PHE A 354 2.47 -16.70 9.59
C PHE A 354 3.00 -15.45 8.91
N ALA A 355 2.41 -15.05 7.78
CA ALA A 355 2.57 -13.69 7.27
C ALA A 355 1.72 -12.76 8.13
N VAL A 356 2.33 -11.71 8.69
CA VAL A 356 1.67 -10.72 9.53
C VAL A 356 1.81 -9.33 8.91
N PRO A 357 0.94 -8.37 9.25
CA PRO A 357 1.06 -7.00 8.75
C PRO A 357 2.39 -6.36 9.20
N ARG A 358 2.95 -5.41 8.44
CA ARG A 358 4.22 -4.73 8.82
C ARG A 358 4.15 -4.06 10.19
N ASN A 359 2.99 -3.51 10.53
CA ASN A 359 2.73 -2.84 11.80
C ASN A 359 2.40 -3.83 12.93
N PHE A 360 2.68 -5.13 12.78
CA PHE A 360 2.40 -6.19 13.76
C PHE A 360 2.78 -5.81 15.19
N LEU A 361 3.96 -5.23 15.39
CA LEU A 361 4.45 -4.85 16.72
C LEU A 361 3.77 -3.58 17.27
N GLN A 362 3.48 -2.62 16.40
CA GLN A 362 2.90 -1.33 16.77
C GLN A 362 1.40 -1.45 17.07
N GLY A 363 0.63 -2.06 16.14
CA GLY A 363 -0.81 -2.27 16.31
C GLY A 363 -1.14 -3.39 17.30
N GLY A 364 -0.21 -4.34 17.45
CA GLY A 364 -0.36 -5.48 18.34
C GLY A 364 0.12 -5.24 19.78
N GLY A 365 0.58 -4.05 20.17
CA GLY A 365 1.09 -3.80 21.53
C GLY A 365 2.10 -4.85 22.02
N VAL A 366 2.88 -5.43 21.08
CA VAL A 366 3.83 -6.51 21.34
C VAL A 366 5.22 -5.90 21.44
N SER A 367 5.95 -6.22 22.50
CA SER A 367 7.37 -5.87 22.64
C SER A 367 8.21 -7.14 22.81
N PHE A 368 9.52 -7.00 22.60
CA PHE A 368 10.52 -8.05 22.75
C PHE A 368 11.46 -7.67 23.89
N ASP A 369 11.55 -8.50 24.93
CA ASP A 369 12.57 -8.39 25.97
C ASP A 369 13.41 -9.67 25.98
N ARG A 370 14.74 -9.54 25.79
CA ARG A 370 15.75 -10.61 25.82
C ARG A 370 15.64 -11.74 24.78
N GLY A 371 15.12 -11.47 23.58
CA GLY A 371 15.07 -12.48 22.51
C GLY A 371 14.01 -13.58 22.73
N GLU A 372 13.17 -13.39 23.74
CA GLU A 372 11.89 -14.08 23.90
C GLU A 372 10.78 -13.03 23.76
N LEU A 373 9.59 -13.46 23.34
CA LEU A 373 8.43 -12.57 23.18
C LEU A 373 7.94 -12.18 24.58
N ALA A 374 8.46 -11.06 25.11
CA ALA A 374 8.22 -10.60 26.46
C ALA A 374 7.64 -9.18 26.47
N TYR A 375 6.49 -9.06 27.12
CA TYR A 375 5.58 -7.93 27.01
C TYR A 375 6.07 -6.66 27.71
N ALA A 376 6.24 -5.56 26.98
CA ALA A 376 6.46 -4.24 27.56
C ALA A 376 5.14 -3.63 28.04
N THR A 377 5.18 -3.07 29.23
CA THR A 377 4.08 -2.38 29.90
C THR A 377 4.16 -0.88 29.64
N LYS A 378 3.33 -0.34 28.74
CA LYS A 378 2.61 0.96 28.88
C LYS A 378 1.83 1.34 27.61
N SER A 379 0.68 1.99 27.85
CA SER A 379 -0.24 2.51 26.84
C SER A 379 0.08 3.97 26.48
N SER A 380 -0.14 4.34 25.22
CA SER A 380 -0.41 5.72 24.82
C SER A 380 -1.89 5.84 24.49
N LYS A 381 -2.55 6.89 25.00
CA LYS A 381 -3.83 7.36 24.45
C LYS A 381 -3.68 7.61 22.93
N PRO A 382 -4.76 7.51 22.13
CA PRO A 382 -4.70 7.92 20.73
C PRO A 382 -4.13 9.35 20.66
N VAL A 383 -2.95 9.46 20.08
CA VAL A 383 -2.26 10.73 19.88
C VAL A 383 -3.03 11.46 18.78
N GLU A 384 -3.69 12.56 19.12
CA GLU A 384 -4.15 13.51 18.11
C GLU A 384 -2.94 13.87 17.22
N PRO A 385 -3.11 13.97 15.89
CA PRO A 385 -1.98 14.21 14.99
C PRO A 385 -1.18 15.41 15.50
N ALA A 386 0.07 15.13 15.90
CA ALA A 386 0.94 16.12 16.52
C ALA A 386 1.10 17.30 15.55
N ASP A 387 0.80 18.51 16.02
CA ASP A 387 1.10 19.73 15.28
C ASP A 387 2.63 19.84 15.15
N PRO A 388 3.19 19.71 13.92
CA PRO A 388 4.63 19.72 13.71
C PRO A 388 5.28 21.08 14.00
N PHE A 389 4.49 22.11 14.34
CA PHE A 389 4.96 23.44 14.70
C PHE A 389 4.69 23.83 16.16
N ALA A 390 4.11 22.94 16.98
CA ALA A 390 3.98 23.20 18.41
C ALA A 390 5.38 23.21 19.07
N PRO A 391 5.68 24.18 19.95
CA PRO A 391 6.94 24.21 20.67
C PRO A 391 7.07 22.94 21.52
N SER A 392 8.24 22.28 21.45
CA SER A 392 8.55 21.09 22.24
C SER A 392 8.45 21.41 23.73
N VAL A 393 7.35 21.01 24.37
CA VAL A 393 7.22 21.11 25.83
C VAL A 393 7.99 19.94 26.43
N SER A 394 9.18 20.22 26.94
CA SER A 394 9.95 19.24 27.73
C SER A 394 9.11 18.82 28.94
N PRO A 395 8.76 17.53 29.12
CA PRO A 395 8.01 17.10 30.29
C PRO A 395 8.90 17.21 31.53
N ASP A 396 8.44 17.98 32.51
CA ASP A 396 9.09 18.17 33.80
C ASP A 396 9.41 16.82 34.48
N ALA A 397 10.64 16.72 35.00
CA ALA A 397 11.19 15.57 35.69
C ALA A 397 10.51 15.35 37.05
N GLY A 398 9.35 14.68 37.04
CA GLY A 398 8.73 14.06 38.22
C GLY A 398 8.98 12.55 38.23
N SER A 399 9.58 12.05 39.32
CA SER A 399 9.86 10.62 39.55
C SER A 399 8.62 9.74 39.33
N VAL A 400 8.71 8.80 38.39
CA VAL A 400 7.64 7.84 38.11
C VAL A 400 7.83 6.60 39.00
N ASP A 401 7.03 6.52 40.06
CA ASP A 401 6.84 5.28 40.82
C ASP A 401 6.23 4.20 39.91
N PHE A 402 6.86 3.02 39.89
CA PHE A 402 6.47 1.89 39.04
C PHE A 402 5.24 1.18 39.63
N LEU A 403 4.06 1.54 39.14
CA LEU A 403 2.79 0.86 39.43
C LEU A 403 2.62 -0.46 38.64
N SER A 404 1.98 -1.40 39.32
CA SER A 404 1.65 -2.80 39.01
C SER A 404 0.73 -3.05 37.79
N ARG A 405 0.87 -4.28 37.23
CA ARG A 405 -0.07 -5.19 36.49
C ARG A 405 -1.57 -4.84 36.59
N ASP A 406 -2.47 -5.05 35.61
CA ASP A 406 -2.70 -6.13 34.63
C ASP A 406 -3.60 -5.63 33.44
N ASP A 407 -3.81 -6.49 32.43
CA ASP A 407 -4.98 -6.59 31.51
C ASP A 407 -5.04 -6.02 30.06
N ASP A 408 -4.03 -5.36 29.48
CA ASP A 408 -4.18 -4.82 28.10
C ASP A 408 -3.09 -5.22 27.09
N ARG A 409 -3.08 -6.49 26.63
CA ARG A 409 -2.11 -6.99 25.63
C ARG A 409 -2.80 -7.81 24.52
N PRO A 410 -2.54 -7.61 23.22
CA PRO A 410 -3.28 -8.26 22.12
C PRO A 410 -3.26 -9.79 22.03
N LEU A 411 -2.14 -10.48 22.30
CA LEU A 411 -2.14 -11.95 22.37
C LEU A 411 -2.84 -12.48 23.65
N HIS A 412 -2.81 -11.73 24.76
CA HIS A 412 -3.61 -12.03 25.96
C HIS A 412 -5.10 -11.70 25.77
N ARG A 413 -5.44 -10.64 25.02
CA ARG A 413 -6.82 -10.34 24.57
C ARG A 413 -7.34 -11.46 23.68
N ALA A 414 -6.49 -12.02 22.82
CA ALA A 414 -6.77 -13.23 22.04
C ALA A 414 -6.71 -14.54 22.87
N LYS A 415 -6.38 -14.45 24.16
CA LYS A 415 -6.31 -15.58 25.11
C LYS A 415 -5.41 -16.73 24.62
N ILE A 416 -4.30 -16.44 23.94
CA ILE A 416 -3.40 -17.47 23.42
C ILE A 416 -2.45 -17.94 24.52
N ALA A 417 -2.58 -19.20 24.95
CA ALA A 417 -1.68 -19.78 25.94
C ALA A 417 -0.32 -20.12 25.30
N PHE A 418 0.77 -19.84 26.02
CA PHE A 418 2.12 -20.26 25.67
C PHE A 418 2.60 -21.27 26.73
N PRO A 419 2.23 -22.57 26.59
CA PRO A 419 2.74 -23.62 27.47
C PRO A 419 4.26 -23.74 27.39
N GLU A 420 4.85 -24.47 28.34
CA GLU A 420 6.29 -24.72 28.38
C GLU A 420 6.75 -25.40 27.07
N GLY A 421 7.77 -24.82 26.43
CA GLY A 421 8.26 -25.24 25.12
C GLY A 421 7.71 -24.45 23.93
N SER A 422 6.72 -23.57 24.14
CA SER A 422 6.28 -22.63 23.12
C SER A 422 7.26 -21.47 22.94
N SER A 423 7.39 -20.97 21.72
CA SER A 423 8.21 -19.81 21.39
C SER A 423 7.62 -19.01 20.23
N ALA A 424 7.91 -17.72 20.17
CA ALA A 424 7.49 -16.86 19.08
C ALA A 424 8.65 -15.96 18.65
N SER A 425 8.89 -15.87 17.34
CA SER A 425 9.93 -15.03 16.75
C SER A 425 9.35 -14.28 15.56
N TYR A 426 9.41 -12.95 15.61
CA TYR A 426 9.02 -12.10 14.49
C TYR A 426 10.26 -11.72 13.69
N VAL A 427 10.17 -11.82 12.38
CA VAL A 427 11.17 -11.36 11.43
C VAL A 427 10.60 -10.15 10.69
N PRO A 428 10.94 -8.90 11.10
CA PRO A 428 10.37 -7.68 10.53
C PRO A 428 10.54 -7.57 9.02
N LYS A 429 11.73 -7.93 8.53
CA LYS A 429 12.13 -7.84 7.12
C LYS A 429 11.13 -8.48 6.16
N ASP A 430 10.63 -9.67 6.52
CA ASP A 430 9.69 -10.43 5.71
C ASP A 430 8.25 -10.32 6.24
N SER A 431 8.07 -9.57 7.34
CA SER A 431 6.83 -9.51 8.13
C SER A 431 6.29 -10.92 8.42
N THR A 432 7.17 -11.80 8.90
CA THR A 432 6.82 -13.20 9.23
C THR A 432 6.91 -13.47 10.72
N LEU A 433 5.92 -14.19 11.25
CA LEU A 433 5.85 -14.61 12.63
C LEU A 433 6.02 -16.13 12.70
N TRP A 434 7.13 -16.57 13.26
CA TRP A 434 7.47 -17.95 13.51
C TRP A 434 6.96 -18.33 14.90
N ILE A 435 6.04 -19.28 14.98
CA ILE A 435 5.47 -19.74 16.25
C ILE A 435 5.77 -21.22 16.39
N VAL A 436 6.27 -21.59 17.57
CA VAL A 436 6.21 -22.96 18.10
C VAL A 436 5.19 -22.95 19.22
N ASN A 437 4.11 -23.71 19.09
CA ASN A 437 3.08 -23.83 20.12
C ASN A 437 2.31 -25.15 19.95
N ASN A 438 1.46 -25.53 20.90
CA ASN A 438 0.57 -26.66 20.70
C ASN A 438 -0.46 -26.38 19.58
N ALA A 439 -1.10 -27.41 19.05
CA ALA A 439 -2.03 -27.29 17.92
C ALA A 439 -3.15 -26.26 18.16
N GLU A 440 -3.67 -26.18 19.39
CA GLU A 440 -4.70 -25.21 19.77
C GLU A 440 -4.16 -23.78 19.75
N GLY A 441 -2.97 -23.55 20.32
CA GLY A 441 -2.30 -22.25 20.32
C GLY A 441 -1.99 -21.77 18.90
N ILE A 442 -1.51 -22.67 18.03
CA ILE A 442 -1.28 -22.38 16.61
C ILE A 442 -2.58 -21.97 15.91
N LYS A 443 -3.69 -22.66 16.17
CA LYS A 443 -5.00 -22.29 15.62
C LYS A 443 -5.44 -20.90 16.08
N ARG A 444 -5.28 -20.58 17.37
CA ARG A 444 -5.62 -19.25 17.90
C ARG A 444 -4.73 -18.16 17.33
N VAL A 445 -3.44 -18.43 17.09
CA VAL A 445 -2.56 -17.47 16.40
C VAL A 445 -3.06 -17.23 14.99
N ALA A 446 -3.43 -18.29 14.26
CA ALA A 446 -3.97 -18.14 12.91
C ALA A 446 -5.22 -17.24 12.90
N GLU A 447 -6.17 -17.48 13.81
CA GLU A 447 -7.37 -16.65 13.98
C GLU A 447 -7.02 -15.19 14.32
N PHE A 448 -6.04 -14.97 15.19
CA PHE A 448 -5.56 -13.62 15.53
C PHE A 448 -4.91 -12.92 14.34
N VAL A 449 -4.08 -13.62 13.58
CA VAL A 449 -3.43 -13.09 12.37
C VAL A 449 -4.47 -12.72 11.31
N GLU A 450 -5.46 -13.58 11.08
CA GLU A 450 -6.59 -13.28 10.20
C GLU A 450 -7.35 -12.03 10.65
N GLU A 451 -7.60 -11.88 11.95
CA GLU A 451 -8.26 -10.69 12.50
C GLU A 451 -7.43 -9.41 12.32
N MET A 452 -6.10 -9.48 12.49
CA MET A 452 -5.23 -8.33 12.19
C MET A 452 -5.30 -7.94 10.70
N TRP A 453 -5.26 -8.92 9.78
CA TRP A 453 -5.42 -8.66 8.34
C TRP A 453 -6.79 -8.08 8.00
N ARG A 454 -7.83 -8.39 8.78
CA ARG A 454 -9.14 -7.74 8.65
C ARG A 454 -9.13 -6.27 9.05
N GLN A 455 -8.33 -5.91 10.05
CA GLN A 455 -8.21 -4.55 10.58
C GLN A 455 -7.25 -3.65 9.79
N ILE A 456 -6.51 -4.20 8.83
CA ILE A 456 -5.66 -3.37 7.95
C ILE A 456 -6.54 -2.37 7.20
N PRO A 457 -6.13 -1.09 7.12
CA PRO A 457 -6.84 -0.09 6.33
C PRO A 457 -7.09 -0.57 4.90
N ARG A 458 -8.27 -0.26 4.37
CA ARG A 458 -8.69 -0.68 3.03
C ARG A 458 -9.00 0.54 2.18
N THR A 459 -8.61 0.47 0.92
CA THR A 459 -9.02 1.42 -0.10
C THR A 459 -10.26 0.87 -0.78
N LEU A 460 -11.26 1.72 -0.94
CA LEU A 460 -12.43 1.42 -1.73
C LEU A 460 -12.11 1.68 -3.20
N VAL A 461 -12.23 0.65 -4.02
CA VAL A 461 -12.01 0.73 -5.46
C VAL A 461 -13.34 0.65 -6.16
N CYS A 462 -13.78 1.76 -6.74
CA CYS A 462 -15.00 1.82 -7.54
C CYS A 462 -14.67 1.79 -9.03
N ARG A 463 -15.32 0.89 -9.77
CA ARG A 463 -15.30 0.84 -11.23
C ARG A 463 -16.63 1.35 -11.76
N VAL A 464 -16.57 2.35 -12.63
CA VAL A 464 -17.74 2.91 -13.31
C VAL A 464 -17.63 2.59 -14.80
N GLU A 465 -18.63 1.88 -15.33
CA GLU A 465 -18.70 1.53 -16.75
C GLU A 465 -19.99 2.08 -17.34
N VAL A 466 -19.86 2.89 -18.39
CA VAL A 466 -20.99 3.37 -19.20
C VAL A 466 -21.05 2.51 -20.44
N ILE A 467 -22.14 1.75 -20.58
CA ILE A 467 -22.37 0.86 -21.70
C ILE A 467 -23.52 1.40 -22.54
N GLU A 468 -23.33 1.41 -23.84
CA GLU A 468 -24.29 1.89 -24.84
C GLU A 468 -24.73 0.74 -25.73
N ALA A 469 -26.03 0.66 -26.00
CA ALA A 469 -26.61 -0.32 -26.90
C ALA A 469 -28.00 0.14 -27.38
N GLU A 470 -28.64 -0.68 -28.22
CA GLU A 470 -30.02 -0.43 -28.65
C GLU A 470 -30.98 -0.40 -27.45
N THR A 471 -31.92 0.56 -27.45
CA THR A 471 -32.88 0.80 -26.35
C THR A 471 -33.68 -0.45 -25.99
N SER A 472 -34.12 -1.21 -26.99
CA SER A 472 -34.86 -2.46 -26.82
C SER A 472 -34.07 -3.49 -26.00
N LEU A 473 -32.75 -3.60 -26.25
CA LEU A 473 -31.86 -4.51 -25.54
C LEU A 473 -31.57 -4.01 -24.11
N MET A 474 -31.37 -2.70 -23.94
CA MET A 474 -31.11 -2.14 -22.61
C MET A 474 -32.33 -2.23 -21.70
N GLN A 475 -33.54 -2.05 -22.24
CA GLN A 475 -34.77 -2.24 -21.50
C GLN A 475 -34.90 -3.69 -21.03
N ALA A 476 -34.60 -4.67 -21.88
CA ALA A 476 -34.61 -6.07 -21.49
C ALA A 476 -33.60 -6.40 -20.37
N VAL A 477 -32.41 -5.78 -20.39
CA VAL A 477 -31.42 -5.91 -19.32
C VAL A 477 -31.92 -5.24 -18.03
N ALA A 478 -32.53 -4.06 -18.13
CA ALA A 478 -33.11 -3.35 -17.00
C ALA A 478 -34.22 -4.17 -16.33
N ASP A 479 -35.15 -4.71 -17.12
CA ASP A 479 -36.23 -5.56 -16.64
C ASP A 479 -35.69 -6.82 -15.95
N ALA A 480 -34.64 -7.42 -16.51
CA ALA A 480 -33.98 -8.61 -15.93
C ALA A 480 -33.21 -8.32 -14.62
N THR A 481 -32.87 -7.07 -14.35
CA THR A 481 -32.18 -6.64 -13.11
C THR A 481 -33.11 -6.00 -12.09
N SER A 482 -34.33 -5.63 -12.50
CA SER A 482 -35.29 -4.96 -11.64
C SER A 482 -35.66 -5.81 -10.43
N GLY A 483 -35.57 -5.20 -9.23
CA GLY A 483 -35.89 -5.85 -7.96
C GLY A 483 -34.84 -6.83 -7.42
N ILE A 484 -33.70 -7.01 -8.08
CA ILE A 484 -32.62 -7.92 -7.63
C ILE A 484 -31.48 -7.10 -6.99
N GLY A 485 -30.89 -7.62 -5.90
CA GLY A 485 -29.80 -6.92 -5.19
C GLY A 485 -28.45 -6.91 -5.93
N SER A 486 -28.18 -7.90 -6.78
CA SER A 486 -27.01 -7.96 -7.66
C SER A 486 -27.45 -7.89 -9.12
N HIS A 487 -26.77 -7.07 -9.90
CA HIS A 487 -27.01 -6.94 -11.35
C HIS A 487 -25.94 -7.69 -12.16
N GLY A 488 -25.22 -8.65 -11.54
CA GLY A 488 -24.18 -9.48 -12.17
C GLY A 488 -24.61 -10.08 -13.50
N ARG A 489 -25.77 -10.75 -13.52
CA ARG A 489 -26.34 -11.35 -14.74
C ARG A 489 -26.61 -10.32 -15.84
N GLY A 490 -27.10 -9.12 -15.47
CA GLY A 490 -27.32 -8.04 -16.42
C GLY A 490 -26.01 -7.58 -17.06
N LYS A 491 -24.96 -7.41 -16.25
CA LYS A 491 -23.61 -7.07 -16.71
C LYS A 491 -23.04 -8.15 -17.64
N GLU A 492 -23.15 -9.44 -17.30
CA GLU A 492 -22.69 -10.54 -18.16
C GLU A 492 -23.40 -10.59 -19.52
N ILE A 493 -24.69 -10.23 -19.58
CA ILE A 493 -25.43 -10.11 -20.84
C ILE A 493 -24.81 -8.98 -21.69
N LEU A 494 -24.56 -7.81 -21.08
CA LEU A 494 -23.94 -6.68 -21.76
C LEU A 494 -22.52 -6.96 -22.23
N GLU A 495 -21.70 -7.63 -21.42
CA GLU A 495 -20.34 -8.00 -21.81
C GLU A 495 -20.33 -8.95 -23.01
N ARG A 496 -21.29 -9.88 -23.09
CA ARG A 496 -21.48 -10.71 -24.28
C ARG A 496 -21.92 -9.89 -25.48
N MET A 497 -22.83 -8.92 -25.29
CA MET A 497 -23.23 -8.00 -26.36
C MET A 497 -22.06 -7.14 -26.85
N VAL A 498 -21.19 -6.67 -25.96
CA VAL A 498 -19.96 -5.94 -26.31
C VAL A 498 -19.03 -6.83 -27.14
N LYS A 499 -18.81 -8.08 -26.72
CA LYS A 499 -18.01 -9.05 -27.48
C LYS A 499 -18.58 -9.32 -28.88
N ASN A 500 -19.91 -9.31 -29.02
CA ASN A 500 -20.62 -9.51 -30.28
C ASN A 500 -20.86 -8.21 -31.08
N GLN A 501 -20.29 -7.07 -30.65
CA GLN A 501 -20.46 -5.76 -31.28
C GLN A 501 -21.92 -5.26 -31.33
N GLN A 502 -22.78 -5.76 -30.44
CA GLN A 502 -24.17 -5.31 -30.27
C GLN A 502 -24.31 -4.20 -29.20
N ALA A 503 -23.30 -4.07 -28.36
CA ALA A 503 -23.14 -3.00 -27.38
C ALA A 503 -21.71 -2.47 -27.44
N ARG A 504 -21.47 -1.30 -26.85
CA ARG A 504 -20.15 -0.68 -26.77
C ARG A 504 -19.93 -0.08 -25.40
N VAL A 505 -18.72 -0.24 -24.85
CA VAL A 505 -18.29 0.49 -23.65
C VAL A 505 -17.91 1.90 -24.06
N VAL A 506 -18.67 2.88 -23.60
CA VAL A 506 -18.48 4.29 -23.93
C VAL A 506 -17.48 4.93 -23.00
N GLU A 507 -17.62 4.67 -21.71
CA GLU A 507 -16.70 5.14 -20.67
C GLU A 507 -16.34 3.99 -19.74
N ARG A 508 -15.09 3.98 -19.29
CA ARG A 508 -14.61 3.10 -18.23
C ARG A 508 -13.70 3.91 -17.32
N HIS A 509 -14.12 4.02 -16.07
CA HIS A 509 -13.38 4.75 -15.05
C HIS A 509 -13.10 3.83 -13.87
N ARG A 510 -11.95 4.07 -13.26
CA ARG A 510 -11.53 3.50 -11.99
C ARG A 510 -11.30 4.65 -11.03
N LEU A 511 -11.89 4.57 -9.86
CA LEU A 511 -11.81 5.54 -8.80
C LEU A 511 -11.41 4.81 -7.53
N GLU A 512 -10.42 5.34 -6.82
CA GLU A 512 -10.00 4.82 -5.52
C GLU A 512 -10.28 5.88 -4.48
N THR A 513 -10.98 5.54 -3.40
CA THR A 513 -11.28 6.44 -2.29
C THR A 513 -11.12 5.76 -0.93
N LEU A 514 -11.13 6.53 0.15
CA LEU A 514 -11.26 5.99 1.52
C LEU A 514 -12.73 5.94 1.93
N ASN A 515 -13.02 5.12 2.94
CA ASN A 515 -14.35 5.04 3.50
C ASN A 515 -14.85 6.43 3.96
N ASP A 516 -16.08 6.80 3.58
CA ASP A 516 -16.71 8.08 3.88
C ASP A 516 -15.96 9.32 3.33
N LYS A 517 -14.99 9.14 2.43
CA LYS A 517 -14.40 10.25 1.66
C LYS A 517 -15.10 10.38 0.31
N PRO A 518 -15.52 11.61 -0.07
CA PRO A 518 -16.08 11.83 -1.39
C PRO A 518 -15.02 11.59 -2.47
N CYS A 519 -15.46 11.12 -3.63
CA CYS A 519 -14.66 11.01 -4.83
C CYS A 519 -15.41 11.63 -5.99
N GLU A 520 -14.78 12.57 -6.68
CA GLU A 520 -15.32 13.26 -7.83
C GLU A 520 -14.51 12.88 -9.07
N LEU A 521 -15.21 12.51 -10.14
CA LEU A 521 -14.68 12.35 -11.48
C LEU A 521 -15.46 13.28 -12.39
N TYR A 522 -14.74 14.09 -13.14
CA TYR A 522 -15.28 14.83 -14.26
C TYR A 522 -14.49 14.48 -15.50
N SER A 523 -15.14 13.90 -16.51
CA SER A 523 -14.56 13.54 -17.79
C SER A 523 -15.25 14.34 -18.89
N LEU A 524 -14.48 14.89 -19.81
CA LEU A 524 -15.01 15.51 -21.01
C LEU A 524 -14.75 14.61 -22.19
N ASN A 525 -15.80 14.10 -22.81
CA ASN A 525 -15.69 13.32 -24.02
C ASN A 525 -16.40 14.08 -25.17
N PRO A 526 -15.76 14.29 -26.33
CA PRO A 526 -16.39 14.99 -27.44
C PRO A 526 -17.66 14.29 -27.95
N LEU A 527 -17.67 12.95 -27.90
CA LEU A 527 -18.75 12.12 -28.42
C LEU A 527 -19.98 12.14 -27.50
N THR A 528 -19.77 12.20 -26.18
CA THR A 528 -20.86 12.12 -25.19
C THR A 528 -21.12 13.43 -24.45
N GLY A 529 -20.30 14.44 -24.67
CA GLY A 529 -20.30 15.68 -23.89
C GLY A 529 -19.51 15.56 -22.58
N ALA A 530 -19.76 16.48 -21.66
CA ALA A 530 -19.24 16.34 -20.31
C ALA A 530 -19.95 15.16 -19.64
N PHE A 531 -19.19 14.25 -19.04
CA PHE A 531 -19.64 13.17 -18.17
C PHE A 531 -19.05 13.42 -16.78
N GLU A 532 -19.91 13.74 -15.83
CA GLU A 532 -19.54 13.98 -14.43
C GLU A 532 -20.11 12.86 -13.58
N VAL A 533 -19.28 12.35 -12.67
CA VAL A 533 -19.63 11.35 -11.68
C VAL A 533 -19.11 11.84 -10.34
N GLU A 534 -20.02 12.21 -9.46
CA GLU A 534 -19.73 12.45 -8.06
C GLU A 534 -20.19 11.23 -7.28
N MET A 535 -19.33 10.66 -6.45
CA MET A 535 -19.66 9.52 -5.62
C MET A 535 -19.26 9.75 -4.18
N ARG A 536 -20.14 9.36 -3.27
CA ARG A 536 -19.82 9.18 -1.86
C ARG A 536 -20.20 7.78 -1.45
N ALA A 537 -19.26 7.12 -0.79
CA ALA A 537 -19.40 5.73 -0.41
C ALA A 537 -19.14 5.57 1.09
N VAL A 538 -20.07 4.92 1.78
CA VAL A 538 -19.99 4.62 3.20
C VAL A 538 -20.13 3.12 3.39
N LEU A 539 -19.08 2.48 3.91
CA LEU A 539 -19.09 1.06 4.21
C LEU A 539 -20.04 0.77 5.38
N GLY A 540 -20.84 -0.29 5.23
CA GLY A 540 -21.66 -0.81 6.31
C GLY A 540 -20.82 -1.53 7.38
N PRO A 541 -21.42 -1.83 8.55
CA PRO A 541 -20.70 -2.37 9.71
C PRO A 541 -19.96 -3.70 9.49
N ASN A 542 -20.34 -4.46 8.46
CA ASN A 542 -19.76 -5.76 8.14
C ASN A 542 -18.83 -5.70 6.91
N GLU A 543 -18.59 -4.52 6.33
CA GLU A 543 -17.81 -4.30 5.12
C GLU A 543 -18.24 -5.13 3.89
N ARG A 544 -19.42 -5.75 3.93
CA ARG A 544 -19.98 -6.53 2.80
C ARG A 544 -20.95 -5.71 1.96
N MET A 545 -21.53 -4.69 2.58
CA MET A 545 -22.45 -3.77 1.95
C MET A 545 -21.90 -2.36 2.08
N MET A 546 -22.22 -1.52 1.11
CA MET A 546 -21.84 -0.13 1.06
C MET A 546 -23.05 0.70 0.66
N ASP A 547 -23.30 1.79 1.36
CA ASP A 547 -24.24 2.81 0.93
C ASP A 547 -23.50 3.75 -0.04
N LEU A 548 -24.02 3.84 -1.25
CA LEU A 548 -23.42 4.55 -2.37
C LEU A 548 -24.39 5.64 -2.83
N GLU A 549 -23.96 6.88 -2.69
CA GLU A 549 -24.56 8.05 -3.32
C GLU A 549 -23.80 8.34 -4.61
N VAL A 550 -24.50 8.34 -5.75
CA VAL A 550 -23.94 8.67 -7.05
C VAL A 550 -24.74 9.78 -7.69
N THR A 551 -24.08 10.85 -8.08
CA THR A 551 -24.65 11.86 -8.99
C THR A 551 -23.93 11.79 -10.33
N LEU A 552 -24.70 11.48 -11.37
CA LEU A 552 -24.24 11.41 -12.75
C LEU A 552 -24.77 12.63 -13.50
N ARG A 553 -23.91 13.34 -14.23
CA ARG A 553 -24.33 14.36 -15.18
C ARG A 553 -23.77 14.07 -16.56
N GLN A 554 -24.59 14.19 -17.60
CA GLN A 554 -24.14 14.03 -18.98
C GLN A 554 -24.78 15.05 -19.93
N GLY A 555 -23.99 15.76 -20.74
CA GLY A 555 -24.49 16.46 -21.93
C GLY A 555 -24.00 17.91 -22.16
N LYS A 556 -24.51 18.55 -23.23
CA LYS A 556 -24.34 19.97 -23.56
C LYS A 556 -25.74 20.63 -23.59
N GLY A 557 -26.04 21.55 -22.67
CA GLY A 557 -27.31 22.28 -22.68
C GLY A 557 -28.44 21.58 -21.91
N THR A 558 -29.06 20.54 -22.48
CA THR A 558 -30.16 19.76 -21.88
C THR A 558 -29.67 18.52 -21.12
N GLY A 559 -28.62 18.70 -20.31
CA GLY A 559 -27.89 17.60 -19.69
C GLY A 559 -28.78 16.70 -18.82
N MET A 560 -28.59 15.39 -18.93
CA MET A 560 -29.08 14.43 -17.96
C MET A 560 -28.40 14.71 -16.61
N GLN A 561 -29.18 14.75 -15.53
CA GLN A 561 -28.69 14.63 -14.16
C GLN A 561 -29.44 13.51 -13.45
N VAL A 562 -28.73 12.47 -13.02
CA VAL A 562 -29.29 11.34 -12.26
C VAL A 562 -28.59 11.26 -10.91
N GLY A 563 -29.32 11.52 -9.84
CA GLY A 563 -28.89 11.21 -8.48
C GLY A 563 -29.48 9.87 -8.04
N SER A 564 -28.66 8.99 -7.47
CA SER A 564 -29.07 7.67 -7.01
C SER A 564 -28.42 7.36 -5.67
N ASN A 565 -29.25 6.96 -4.70
CA ASN A 565 -28.81 6.42 -3.42
C ASN A 565 -29.10 4.94 -3.40
N THR A 566 -28.07 4.13 -3.28
CA THR A 566 -28.18 2.69 -3.48
C THR A 566 -27.27 1.92 -2.55
N ARG A 567 -27.65 0.67 -2.24
CA ARG A 567 -26.84 -0.20 -1.38
C ARG A 567 -26.11 -1.25 -2.22
N LEU A 568 -24.81 -1.13 -2.36
CA LEU A 568 -23.99 -2.02 -3.18
C LEU A 568 -23.44 -3.17 -2.33
N ALA A 569 -23.52 -4.40 -2.84
CA ALA A 569 -22.76 -5.51 -2.29
C ALA A 569 -21.35 -5.49 -2.89
N MET A 570 -20.32 -5.67 -2.06
CA MET A 570 -18.93 -5.65 -2.51
C MET A 570 -18.66 -6.75 -3.56
N GLY A 571 -17.95 -6.40 -4.63
CA GLY A 571 -17.64 -7.27 -5.77
C GLY A 571 -18.78 -7.48 -6.76
N GLU A 572 -20.02 -7.09 -6.41
CA GLU A 572 -21.18 -7.27 -7.27
C GLU A 572 -21.46 -5.99 -8.07
N PRO A 573 -21.65 -6.06 -9.40
CA PRO A 573 -21.98 -4.90 -10.19
C PRO A 573 -23.45 -4.49 -9.96
N ARG A 574 -23.69 -3.19 -9.99
CA ARG A 574 -25.03 -2.60 -9.91
C ARG A 574 -25.25 -1.55 -10.97
N MET A 575 -26.36 -1.66 -11.68
CA MET A 575 -26.82 -0.62 -12.60
C MET A 575 -27.43 0.51 -11.77
N VAL A 576 -26.85 1.71 -11.87
CA VAL A 576 -27.27 2.89 -11.08
C VAL A 576 -28.08 3.90 -11.89
N ALA A 577 -27.97 3.85 -13.22
CA ALA A 577 -28.72 4.71 -14.13
C ALA A 577 -28.91 4.04 -15.50
N LEU A 578 -30.02 4.40 -16.16
CA LEU A 578 -30.35 4.08 -17.54
C LEU A 578 -31.00 5.32 -18.16
N TRP A 579 -30.56 5.74 -19.34
CA TRP A 579 -31.13 6.91 -20.03
C TRP A 579 -30.96 6.82 -21.54
N ASN A 580 -31.73 7.64 -22.25
CA ASN A 580 -31.58 7.87 -23.69
C ASN A 580 -30.90 9.22 -23.90
N PRO A 581 -29.73 9.30 -24.56
CA PRO A 581 -29.08 10.58 -24.85
C PRO A 581 -29.95 11.41 -25.82
N SER A 582 -30.09 12.70 -25.55
CA SER A 582 -31.08 13.60 -26.17
C SER A 582 -30.80 14.05 -27.62
N ASP A 583 -29.60 13.79 -28.17
CA ASP A 583 -29.10 14.52 -29.37
C ASP A 583 -28.61 13.64 -30.53
N GLU A 584 -29.00 12.36 -30.62
CA GLU A 584 -28.66 11.56 -31.81
C GLU A 584 -29.74 11.71 -32.89
N GLY A 585 -29.49 12.61 -33.84
CA GLY A 585 -30.46 13.15 -34.81
C GLY A 585 -31.40 12.19 -35.54
N ASP A 586 -32.49 12.78 -36.03
CA ASP A 586 -33.63 12.16 -36.72
C ASP A 586 -33.20 11.06 -37.72
N GLY A 587 -33.32 9.79 -37.29
CA GLY A 587 -33.10 8.62 -38.14
C GLY A 587 -32.07 7.60 -37.66
N LYS A 588 -31.37 7.85 -36.54
CA LYS A 588 -30.52 6.82 -35.92
C LYS A 588 -31.35 5.85 -35.06
N LYS A 589 -30.87 4.61 -34.92
CA LYS A 589 -31.45 3.61 -34.02
C LYS A 589 -31.63 4.23 -32.63
N GLU A 590 -32.71 3.91 -31.94
CA GLU A 590 -32.86 4.32 -30.54
C GLU A 590 -31.75 3.67 -29.71
N ILE A 591 -30.89 4.50 -29.13
CA ILE A 591 -29.78 4.09 -28.28
C ILE A 591 -30.10 4.45 -26.84
N SER A 592 -29.76 3.55 -25.91
CA SER A 592 -29.74 3.82 -24.47
C SER A 592 -28.35 3.62 -23.92
N ARG A 593 -28.07 4.29 -22.79
CA ARG A 593 -26.85 4.14 -22.00
C ARG A 593 -27.21 3.67 -20.60
N ALA A 594 -26.45 2.73 -20.07
CA ALA A 594 -26.53 2.25 -18.71
C ALA A 594 -25.20 2.49 -17.98
N VAL A 595 -25.26 2.93 -16.72
CA VAL A 595 -24.08 3.02 -15.85
C VAL A 595 -24.08 1.87 -14.87
N PHE A 596 -23.00 1.09 -14.87
CA PHE A 596 -22.71 0.08 -13.87
C PHE A 596 -21.62 0.57 -12.94
N VAL A 597 -21.85 0.42 -11.64
CA VAL A 597 -20.85 0.60 -10.61
C VAL A 597 -20.55 -0.75 -9.98
N THR A 598 -19.26 -1.08 -9.87
CA THR A 598 -18.77 -2.21 -9.06
C THR A 598 -17.82 -1.63 -8.02
N ALA A 599 -17.86 -2.11 -6.79
CA ALA A 599 -16.94 -1.64 -5.76
C ALA A 599 -16.26 -2.83 -5.11
N ASP A 600 -14.95 -2.71 -4.89
CA ASP A 600 -14.10 -3.71 -4.24
C ASP A 600 -13.37 -3.05 -3.06
N LEU A 601 -13.07 -3.85 -2.02
CA LEU A 601 -12.24 -3.43 -0.90
C LEU A 601 -10.86 -4.06 -1.07
N VAL A 602 -9.84 -3.22 -1.20
CA VAL A 602 -8.46 -3.66 -1.37
C VAL A 602 -7.68 -3.25 -0.13
N PRO A 603 -7.13 -4.20 0.65
CA PRO A 603 -6.29 -3.85 1.78
C PRO A 603 -5.01 -3.16 1.28
N ILE A 604 -4.54 -2.14 1.99
CA ILE A 604 -3.36 -1.34 1.59
C ILE A 604 -2.07 -2.18 1.59
N GLU A 605 -2.07 -3.26 2.36
CA GLU A 605 -1.04 -4.26 2.41
C GLU A 605 -1.68 -5.62 2.10
N GLN A 606 -0.96 -6.45 1.36
CA GLN A 606 -1.37 -7.82 1.05
C GLN A 606 -0.26 -8.75 1.51
N PRO A 607 -0.60 -9.95 2.04
CA PRO A 607 0.40 -10.93 2.39
C PRO A 607 1.23 -11.22 1.14
N VAL A 608 2.55 -11.02 1.24
CA VAL A 608 3.46 -11.38 0.17
C VAL A 608 3.31 -12.88 -0.02
N LYS A 609 2.73 -13.32 -1.14
CA LYS A 609 2.70 -14.74 -1.51
C LYS A 609 4.15 -15.20 -1.63
N THR A 610 4.67 -15.79 -0.57
CA THR A 610 6.03 -16.30 -0.55
C THR A 610 6.09 -17.39 -1.60
N LYS A 611 6.96 -17.23 -2.60
CA LYS A 611 7.17 -18.22 -3.70
C LYS A 611 7.53 -19.63 -3.21
N ILE A 612 7.66 -19.84 -1.91
CA ILE A 612 7.92 -21.10 -1.23
C ILE A 612 6.79 -22.11 -1.53
N GLU A 613 5.52 -21.67 -1.61
CA GLU A 613 4.40 -22.56 -1.88
C GLU A 613 4.38 -23.11 -3.33
N ALA A 614 4.88 -22.35 -4.30
CA ALA A 614 4.82 -22.73 -5.71
C ALA A 614 5.78 -23.87 -6.10
N LYS A 615 6.82 -24.16 -5.29
CA LYS A 615 7.78 -25.25 -5.56
C LYS A 615 7.45 -26.57 -4.88
N GLN A 616 6.54 -26.61 -3.92
CA GLN A 616 6.23 -27.83 -3.17
C GLN A 616 5.06 -28.63 -3.74
N GLY A 617 4.29 -28.08 -4.69
CA GLY A 617 3.18 -28.76 -5.35
C GLY A 617 3.55 -29.76 -6.47
N THR A 618 4.82 -30.10 -6.66
CA THR A 618 5.28 -31.00 -7.74
C THR A 618 6.15 -32.18 -7.29
N MET A 619 6.22 -32.48 -5.99
CA MET A 619 6.69 -33.80 -5.55
C MET A 619 5.52 -34.77 -5.53
N THR A 620 5.22 -35.34 -6.69
CA THR A 620 4.48 -36.60 -6.74
C THR A 620 5.44 -37.69 -6.26
N HIS A 621 5.03 -38.43 -5.24
CA HIS A 621 5.69 -39.67 -4.84
C HIS A 621 5.59 -40.67 -6.01
N GLU A 622 6.70 -40.93 -6.68
CA GLU A 622 6.96 -42.25 -7.30
C GLU A 622 7.63 -43.18 -6.29
#